data_AF-A0A515CRV8-F1
#
_entry.id   AF-A0A515CRV8-F1
#
_cell.length_a   1.000
_cell.length_b   1.000
_cell.length_c   1.000
_cell.angle_alpha   90.00
_cell.angle_beta   90.00
_cell.angle_gamma   90.00
#
_symmetry.space_group_name_H-M   'P 1'
#
loop_
_entity.id
_entity.type
_entity.pdbx_description
1 polymer ?
#
loop_
_entity_poly.entity_id
_entity_poly.type
_entity_poly.pdbx_seq_one_letter_code
_entity_poly.pdbx_strand_id
1 'polypeptide(L)'
;MNQPFYAAANKVLAMYVRRQELARGEKAPPHSYSEIEWACDLLLDLARAAAYTVSRESIVIKAAAEFWKKTQQMPEFFSAETEDKFEWR
;
A
#
# COMPACT_ATOMS: atom_id res chain seq x y z
N MET A 1 -15.88 -10.82 2.59
CA MET A 1 -16.10 -9.38 2.85
C MET A 1 -15.46 -8.57 1.74
N ASN A 2 -16.09 -7.48 1.31
CA ASN A 2 -15.49 -6.54 0.35
C ASN A 2 -14.43 -5.71 1.09
N GLN A 3 -13.19 -5.69 0.61
CA GLN A 3 -12.07 -4.94 1.21
C GLN A 3 -11.67 -3.78 0.27
N PRO A 4 -12.48 -2.70 0.24
CA PRO A 4 -12.34 -1.64 -0.75
C PRO A 4 -11.04 -0.84 -0.59
N PHE A 5 -10.52 -0.71 0.64
CA PHE A 5 -9.27 0.02 0.87
C PHE A 5 -8.05 -0.81 0.46
N TYR A 6 -8.08 -2.13 0.62
CA TYR A 6 -7.07 -3.02 0.03
C TYR A 6 -7.12 -2.99 -1.50
N ALA A 7 -8.30 -2.99 -2.09
CA ALA A 7 -8.43 -2.83 -3.55
C ALA A 7 -7.82 -1.49 -4.02
N ALA A 8 -8.08 -0.39 -3.31
CA ALA A 8 -7.50 0.92 -3.61
C ALA A 8 -5.97 0.95 -3.40
N ALA A 9 -5.47 0.38 -2.29
CA ALA A 9 -4.04 0.30 -1.99
C ALA A 9 -3.30 -0.53 -3.06
N ASN A 10 -3.90 -1.63 -3.52
CA ASN A 10 -3.37 -2.43 -4.62
C ASN A 10 -3.30 -1.63 -5.94
N LYS A 11 -4.21 -0.68 -6.18
CA LYS A 11 -4.08 0.22 -7.33
C LYS A 11 -2.89 1.16 -7.20
N VAL A 12 -2.60 1.67 -5.99
CA VAL A 12 -1.38 2.47 -5.73
C VAL A 12 -0.12 1.65 -6.03
N LEU A 13 -0.05 0.41 -5.52
CA LEU A 13 1.07 -0.49 -5.79
C LEU A 13 1.23 -0.79 -7.29
N ALA A 14 0.13 -1.07 -7.99
CA ALA A 14 0.15 -1.30 -9.43
C ALA A 14 0.61 -0.07 -10.23
N MET A 15 0.17 1.13 -9.84
CA MET A 15 0.62 2.38 -10.46
C MET A 15 2.11 2.61 -10.22
N TYR A 16 2.60 2.35 -9.00
CA TYR A 16 4.02 2.42 -8.70
C TYR A 16 4.82 1.47 -9.59
N VAL A 17 4.48 0.17 -9.63
CA VAL A 17 5.16 -0.83 -10.48
C VAL A 17 5.17 -0.37 -11.94
N ARG A 18 4.01 0.06 -12.46
CA ARG A 18 3.88 0.54 -13.83
C ARG A 18 4.76 1.75 -14.10
N ARG A 19 4.87 2.68 -13.14
CA ARG A 19 5.74 3.85 -13.25
C ARG A 19 7.21 3.45 -13.33
N GLN A 20 7.62 2.41 -12.59
CA GLN A 20 9.00 1.90 -12.63
C GLN A 20 9.31 1.23 -13.98
N GLU A 21 8.38 0.48 -14.56
CA GLU A 21 8.52 -0.10 -15.91
C GLU A 21 8.64 0.98 -17.02
N LEU A 22 7.92 2.09 -16.85
CA LEU A 22 7.90 3.18 -17.82
C LEU A 22 9.04 4.18 -17.62
N ALA A 23 9.81 4.09 -16.54
CA ALA A 23 10.92 4.97 -16.27
C ALA A 23 12.02 4.78 -17.34
N ARG A 24 12.12 5.75 -18.25
CA ARG A 24 13.13 5.79 -19.32
C ARG A 24 13.91 7.09 -19.21
N GLY A 25 15.02 7.07 -18.48
CA GLY A 25 16.02 8.14 -18.51
C GLY A 25 16.50 8.66 -17.16
N GLU A 26 17.61 9.39 -17.20
CA GLU A 26 18.35 9.89 -16.03
C GLU A 26 17.59 10.91 -15.19
N LYS A 27 16.62 11.63 -15.79
CA LYS A 27 15.85 12.69 -15.11
C LYS A 27 14.80 12.16 -14.14
N ALA A 28 14.41 10.90 -14.29
CA ALA A 28 13.40 10.30 -13.44
C ALA A 28 13.74 8.81 -13.22
N PRO A 29 14.83 8.54 -12.48
CA PRO A 29 15.31 7.19 -12.27
C PRO A 29 14.25 6.35 -11.54
N PRO A 30 14.09 5.07 -11.94
CA PRO A 30 13.19 4.17 -11.24
C PRO A 30 13.63 4.01 -9.78
N HIS A 31 12.66 3.81 -8.89
CA HIS A 31 12.85 3.57 -7.46
C HIS A 31 13.59 4.70 -6.73
N SER A 32 13.51 5.92 -7.24
CA SER A 32 14.06 7.08 -6.51
C SER A 32 13.39 7.23 -5.14
N TYR A 33 14.13 7.78 -4.18
CA TYR A 33 13.61 8.01 -2.83
C TYR A 33 12.30 8.82 -2.85
N SER A 34 12.23 9.86 -3.69
CA SER A 34 11.04 10.70 -3.83
C SER A 34 9.83 9.96 -4.37
N GLU A 35 10.02 9.02 -5.30
CA GLU A 35 8.93 8.18 -5.84
C GLU A 35 8.41 7.19 -4.78
N ILE A 36 9.31 6.62 -3.97
CA ILE A 36 8.94 5.75 -2.85
C ILE A 36 8.17 6.55 -1.78
N GLU A 37 8.65 7.74 -1.41
CA GLU A 37 7.97 8.68 -0.51
C GLU A 37 6.54 8.96 -0.99
N TRP A 38 6.38 9.33 -2.26
CA TRP A 38 5.06 9.60 -2.86
C TRP A 38 4.12 8.40 -2.81
N ALA A 39 4.61 7.19 -3.15
CA ALA A 39 3.78 5.99 -3.08
C ALA A 39 3.37 5.66 -1.63
N CYS A 40 4.28 5.84 -0.67
CA CYS A 40 3.99 5.64 0.76
C CYS A 40 2.96 6.65 1.26
N ASP A 41 3.07 7.92 0.90
CA ASP A 41 2.14 8.96 1.33
C ASP A 41 0.71 8.71 0.78
N LEU A 42 0.59 8.26 -0.47
CA LEU A 42 -0.71 7.83 -1.03
C LEU A 42 -1.34 6.67 -0.25
N LEU A 43 -0.52 5.70 0.19
CA LEU A 43 -1.00 4.61 1.05
C LEU A 43 -1.40 5.11 2.45
N LEU A 44 -0.65 6.07 3.02
CA LEU A 44 -0.99 6.67 4.31
C LEU A 44 -2.30 7.47 4.24
N ASP A 45 -2.58 8.15 3.14
CA ASP A 45 -3.85 8.85 2.92
C ASP A 45 -5.02 7.86 2.79
N LEU A 46 -4.82 6.73 2.11
CA LEU A 46 -5.81 5.64 2.09
C LEU A 46 -6.03 5.04 3.49
N ALA A 47 -4.96 4.87 4.28
CA ALA A 47 -5.07 4.39 5.65
C ALA A 47 -5.86 5.37 6.54
N ARG A 48 -5.66 6.68 6.37
CA ARG A 48 -6.44 7.72 7.06
C ARG A 48 -7.91 7.68 6.65
N ALA A 49 -8.21 7.54 5.36
CA ALA A 49 -9.58 7.39 4.86
C ALA A 49 -10.26 6.12 5.40
N ALA A 50 -9.54 5.00 5.47
CA ALA A 50 -10.02 3.77 6.09
C ALA A 50 -10.26 3.92 7.60
N ALA A 51 -9.39 4.66 8.30
CA ALA A 51 -9.55 4.92 9.74
C ALA A 51 -10.79 5.78 10.03
N TYR A 52 -11.12 6.73 9.14
CA TYR A 52 -12.34 7.54 9.24
C TYR A 52 -13.61 6.67 9.25
N THR A 53 -13.61 5.55 8.51
CA THR A 53 -14.72 4.59 8.50
C THR A 53 -14.54 3.44 9.50
N VAL A 54 -13.55 3.51 10.40
CA VAL A 54 -13.22 2.46 11.39
C VAL A 54 -12.88 1.11 10.73
N SER A 55 -12.37 1.10 9.49
CA SER A 55 -11.96 -0.14 8.83
C SER A 55 -10.64 -0.67 9.41
N ARG A 56 -10.57 -1.99 9.65
CA ARG A 56 -9.34 -2.68 10.06
C ARG A 56 -8.23 -2.59 9.01
N GLU A 57 -8.60 -2.39 7.75
CA GLU A 57 -7.66 -2.20 6.64
C GLU A 57 -6.69 -1.02 6.90
N SER A 58 -7.14 -0.01 7.67
CA SER A 58 -6.33 1.15 8.03
C SER A 58 -5.01 0.79 8.73
N ILE A 59 -5.05 -0.16 9.67
CA ILE A 59 -3.88 -0.57 10.46
C ILE A 59 -2.86 -1.26 9.55
N VAL A 60 -3.33 -2.17 8.70
CA VAL A 60 -2.49 -2.97 7.81
C VAL A 60 -1.87 -2.10 6.72
N ILE A 61 -2.66 -1.23 6.07
CA ILE A 61 -2.15 -0.32 5.04
C ILE A 61 -1.12 0.64 5.64
N LYS A 62 -1.41 1.23 6.82
CA LYS A 62 -0.47 2.13 7.50
C LYS A 62 0.85 1.43 7.82
N ALA A 63 0.79 0.24 8.42
CA ALA A 63 1.99 -0.51 8.78
C ALA A 63 2.84 -0.86 7.54
N ALA A 64 2.20 -1.26 6.45
CA ALA A 64 2.89 -1.54 5.18
C ALA A 64 3.57 -0.29 4.60
N ALA A 65 2.90 0.87 4.61
CA ALA A 65 3.46 2.12 4.13
C ALA A 65 4.65 2.59 4.99
N GLU A 66 4.54 2.53 6.32
CA GLU A 66 5.62 2.89 7.25
C GLU A 66 6.82 1.94 7.11
N PHE A 67 6.56 0.64 6.95
CA PHE A 67 7.61 -0.35 6.69
C PHE A 67 8.34 -0.02 5.39
N TRP A 68 7.61 0.19 4.29
CA TRP A 68 8.19 0.51 2.99
C TRP A 68 9.03 1.79 3.05
N LYS A 69 8.52 2.84 3.68
CA LYS A 69 9.25 4.11 3.86
C LYS A 69 10.57 3.93 4.60
N LYS A 70 10.62 3.02 5.59
CA LYS A 70 11.81 2.73 6.39
C LYS A 70 12.81 1.81 5.69
N THR A 71 12.35 0.78 5.01
CA THR A 71 13.20 -0.30 4.48
C THR A 71 13.46 -0.18 2.98
N GLN A 72 12.73 0.71 2.30
CA GLN A 72 12.65 0.80 0.84
C GLN A 72 12.19 -0.49 0.14
N GLN A 73 11.65 -1.44 0.91
CA GLN A 73 11.09 -2.69 0.40
C GLN A 73 9.59 -2.51 0.14
N MET A 74 9.19 -2.62 -1.12
CA MET A 74 7.78 -2.53 -1.51
C MET A 74 7.00 -3.68 -0.86
N PRO A 75 5.83 -3.41 -0.26
CA PRO A 75 4.99 -4.46 0.30
C PRO A 75 4.36 -5.30 -0.82
N GLU A 76 3.97 -6.51 -0.47
CA GLU A 76 3.15 -7.34 -1.35
C GLU A 76 1.74 -6.75 -1.52
N PHE A 77 1.04 -7.19 -2.57
CA PHE A 77 -0.36 -6.82 -2.77
C PHE A 77 -1.22 -7.37 -1.62
N PHE A 78 -2.10 -6.53 -1.10
CA PHE A 78 -3.02 -6.87 -0.01
C PHE A 78 -4.04 -7.91 -0.50
N SER A 79 -4.14 -9.05 0.18
CA SER A 79 -5.10 -10.12 -0.12
C SER A 79 -6.36 -10.01 0.76
N ALA A 80 -7.48 -10.53 0.26
CA ALA A 80 -8.78 -10.44 0.94
C ALA A 80 -9.10 -11.59 1.92
N GLU A 81 -8.18 -12.53 2.14
CA GLU A 81 -8.40 -13.74 2.98
C GLU A 81 -7.51 -13.69 4.24
N THR A 82 -7.91 -14.05 5.46
CA THR A 82 -9.11 -14.73 5.98
C THR A 82 -9.26 -14.36 7.47
N GLU A 83 -10.42 -13.87 7.90
CA GLU A 83 -10.73 -13.65 9.33
C GLU A 83 -11.46 -14.83 9.99
N ASP A 84 -11.56 -15.99 9.32
CA ASP A 84 -12.26 -17.20 9.84
C ASP A 84 -11.29 -18.27 10.39
N LYS A 85 -10.43 -17.93 11.35
CA LYS A 85 -9.68 -18.94 12.12
C LYS A 85 -9.59 -18.69 13.62
N PHE A 86 -10.56 -17.99 14.20
CA PHE A 86 -10.75 -17.98 15.66
C PHE A 86 -12.22 -18.14 16.03
N GLU A 87 -12.80 -19.29 15.65
CA GLU A 87 -13.90 -19.86 16.44
C GLU A 87 -13.30 -20.33 17.77
N TRP A 88 -13.62 -19.63 18.86
CA TRP A 88 -13.37 -20.13 20.21
C TRP A 88 -14.21 -21.39 20.42
N ARG A 89 -13.56 -22.54 20.51
CA ARG A 89 -14.10 -23.75 21.15
C ARG A 89 -13.71 -23.77 22.61
#